data_AF-S8DUP8-F1
#
_entry.id   AF-S8DUP8-F1
#
_cell.length_a   1.000
_cell.length_b   1.000
_cell.length_c   1.000
_cell.angle_alpha   90.00
_cell.angle_beta   90.00
_cell.angle_gamma   90.00
#
_symmetry.space_group_name_H-M   'P 1'
#
loop_
_entity.id
_entity.type
_entity.pdbx_description
1 polymer ?
#
loop_
_entity_poly.entity_id
_entity_poly.type
_entity_poly.pdbx_seq_one_letter_code
_entity_poly.pdbx_strand_id
1 'polypeptide(L)'
;MADVEYSHDDFEVVRTDPKFGGFEVLKHNDGRTHTQFLRKSVIPGDSAALEQVSQLKSHVFKDGQSGAAHPIYTHEGRKWILLSLPEEHYRNSALAA
;
A
#
# COMPACT_ATOMS: atom_id res chain seq x y z
N MET A 1 -17.61 -6.07 -12.89
CA MET A 1 -16.18 -5.70 -12.79
C MET A 1 -15.52 -6.84 -12.06
N ALA A 2 -14.53 -7.51 -12.68
CA ALA A 2 -13.86 -8.63 -12.02
C ALA A 2 -13.18 -8.09 -10.76
N ASP A 3 -13.43 -8.75 -9.62
CA ASP A 3 -12.68 -8.53 -8.40
C ASP A 3 -11.24 -8.93 -8.72
N VAL A 4 -10.34 -7.95 -8.86
CA VAL A 4 -8.94 -8.23 -9.14
C VAL A 4 -8.34 -8.71 -7.82
N GLU A 5 -8.26 -10.03 -7.65
CA GLU A 5 -7.51 -10.64 -6.55
C GLU A 5 -6.02 -10.45 -6.81
N TYR A 6 -5.41 -9.53 -6.06
CA TYR A 6 -3.96 -9.36 -6.03
C TYR A 6 -3.34 -10.34 -5.03
N SER A 7 -2.40 -11.16 -5.47
CA SER A 7 -1.59 -12.02 -4.59
C SER A 7 -0.36 -11.27 -4.07
N HIS A 8 0.22 -11.76 -2.98
CA HIS A 8 1.43 -11.17 -2.40
C HIS A 8 2.63 -11.25 -3.37
N ASP A 9 2.72 -12.34 -4.12
CA ASP A 9 3.81 -12.67 -5.05
C ASP A 9 3.70 -11.95 -6.41
N ASP A 10 2.58 -11.27 -6.68
CA ASP A 10 2.41 -10.46 -7.89
C ASP A 10 3.25 -9.16 -7.87
N PHE A 11 3.90 -8.89 -6.74
CA PHE A 11 4.60 -7.64 -6.47
C PHE A 11 6.07 -7.86 -6.12
N GLU A 12 6.91 -7.01 -6.71
CA GLU A 12 8.30 -6.82 -6.30
C GLU A 12 8.39 -5.61 -5.35
N VAL A 13 9.13 -5.77 -4.25
CA VAL A 13 9.42 -4.66 -3.34
C VAL A 13 10.53 -3.80 -3.93
N VAL A 14 10.19 -2.58 -4.32
CA VAL A 14 11.13 -1.61 -4.91
C VAL A 14 11.82 -0.79 -3.84
N ARG A 15 11.08 -0.41 -2.78
CA ARG A 15 11.59 0.40 -1.68
C ARG A 15 10.83 0.09 -0.40
N THR A 16 11.52 0.08 0.72
CA THR A 16 10.93 0.13 2.07
C THR A 16 11.12 1.52 2.64
N ASP A 17 10.05 2.10 3.20
CA ASP A 17 10.09 3.41 3.84
C ASP A 17 9.71 3.30 5.33
N PRO A 18 10.53 3.83 6.26
CA PRO A 18 10.28 3.70 7.70
C PRO A 18 9.14 4.59 8.22
N LYS A 19 8.62 5.54 7.42
CA LYS A 19 7.48 6.39 7.82
C LYS A 19 6.27 5.51 8.15
N PHE A 20 5.41 6.00 9.05
CA PHE A 20 4.22 5.28 9.51
C PHE A 20 4.55 3.86 10.01
N GLY A 21 5.67 3.68 10.70
CA GLY A 21 6.11 2.38 11.25
C GLY A 21 6.47 1.33 10.20
N GLY A 22 6.88 1.75 9.00
CA GLY A 22 7.32 0.86 7.94
C GLY A 22 6.21 0.50 6.94
N PHE A 23 6.44 0.82 5.66
CA PHE A 23 5.66 0.31 4.53
C PHE A 23 6.56 0.00 3.33
N GLU A 24 6.05 -0.85 2.45
CA GLU A 24 6.71 -1.28 1.23
C GLU A 24 6.07 -0.61 0.02
N VAL A 25 6.92 -0.09 -0.86
CA VAL A 25 6.58 0.44 -2.18
C VAL A 25 6.81 -0.68 -3.18
N LEU A 26 5.76 -1.00 -3.93
CA LEU A 26 5.70 -2.19 -4.75
C LEU A 26 5.62 -1.86 -6.23
N LYS A 27 6.18 -2.73 -7.06
CA LYS A 27 5.97 -2.75 -8.50
C LYS A 27 5.26 -4.04 -8.88
N HIS A 28 4.18 -3.93 -9.64
CA HIS A 28 3.45 -5.10 -10.13
C HIS A 28 4.25 -5.78 -11.26
N ASN A 29 4.34 -7.11 -11.21
CA ASN A 29 5.16 -7.90 -12.14
C ASN A 29 4.68 -7.82 -13.60
N ASP A 30 3.38 -7.60 -13.81
CA ASP A 30 2.79 -7.44 -15.17
C ASP A 30 3.29 -6.16 -15.90
N GLY A 31 4.00 -5.26 -15.20
CA GLY A 31 4.68 -4.10 -15.82
C GLY A 31 3.75 -3.03 -16.43
N ARG A 32 2.43 -3.18 -16.31
CA ARG A 32 1.43 -2.38 -17.05
C ARG A 32 0.80 -1.21 -16.31
N THR A 33 1.21 -0.90 -15.08
CA THR A 33 0.38 -0.02 -14.24
C THR A 33 0.96 1.37 -14.09
N HIS A 34 0.23 2.39 -14.56
CA HIS A 34 0.34 3.79 -14.11
C HIS A 34 -0.14 3.97 -12.65
N THR A 35 0.03 2.93 -11.84
CA THR A 35 -0.47 2.80 -10.49
C THR A 35 0.70 2.37 -9.61
N GLN A 36 0.94 3.16 -8.58
CA GLN A 36 1.83 2.81 -7.50
C GLN A 36 1.08 1.94 -6.49
N PHE A 37 1.70 0.85 -6.08
CA PHE A 37 1.20 0.00 -5.00
C PHE A 37 2.04 0.19 -3.74
N LEU A 38 1.39 0.16 -2.59
CA LEU A 38 1.99 0.26 -1.27
C LEU A 38 1.41 -0.86 -0.41
N ARG A 39 2.22 -1.57 0.37
CA ARG A 39 1.68 -2.49 1.39
C ARG A 39 2.33 -2.28 2.74
N LYS A 40 1.55 -2.54 3.78
CA LYS A 40 2.01 -2.50 5.16
C LYS A 40 1.54 -3.73 5.90
N SER A 41 2.45 -4.36 6.65
CA SER A 41 2.11 -5.43 7.57
C SER A 41 1.47 -4.85 8.83
N VAL A 42 0.45 -5.53 9.33
CA VAL A 42 -0.24 -5.22 10.57
C VAL A 42 -0.20 -6.47 11.45
N ILE A 43 0.17 -6.28 12.71
CA ILE A 43 0.10 -7.33 13.72
C ILE A 43 -1.26 -7.20 14.42
N PRO A 44 -2.12 -8.23 14.38
CA PRO A 44 -3.39 -8.18 15.10
C PRO A 44 -3.14 -8.01 16.60
N GLY A 45 -3.84 -7.05 17.23
CA GLY A 45 -3.65 -6.69 18.64
C GLY A 45 -2.70 -5.51 18.87
N ASP A 46 -2.00 -5.02 17.84
CA ASP A 46 -1.20 -3.80 17.91
C ASP A 46 -2.03 -2.60 17.42
N SER A 47 -2.58 -1.83 18.38
CA SER A 47 -3.36 -0.62 18.09
C SER A 47 -2.53 0.45 17.37
N ALA A 48 -1.23 0.54 17.65
CA ALA A 48 -0.36 1.52 17.03
C ALA A 48 -0.17 1.23 15.53
N ALA A 49 -0.05 -0.04 15.14
CA ALA A 49 0.01 -0.44 13.73
C ALA A 49 -1.27 -0.06 12.97
N LEU A 50 -2.44 -0.15 13.62
CA LEU A 50 -3.73 0.25 13.06
C LEU A 50 -3.82 1.77 12.84
N GLU A 51 -3.38 2.57 13.81
CA GLU A 51 -3.31 4.03 13.66
C GLU A 51 -2.36 4.44 12.54
N GLN A 52 -1.18 3.81 12.45
CA GLN A 52 -0.21 4.05 11.39
C GLN A 52 -0.76 3.73 9.99
N VAL A 53 -1.53 2.64 9.86
CA VAL A 53 -2.25 2.33 8.61
C VAL A 53 -3.27 3.42 8.29
N SER A 54 -4.00 3.90 9.29
CA SER A 54 -4.98 4.96 9.10
C SER A 54 -4.32 6.25 8.62
N GLN A 55 -3.16 6.61 9.19
CA GLN A 55 -2.34 7.73 8.72
C GLN A 55 -1.86 7.52 7.28
N LEU A 56 -1.29 6.36 6.96
CA LEU A 56 -0.85 6.03 5.60
C LEU A 56 -2.01 6.13 4.59
N LYS A 57 -3.18 5.60 4.94
CA LYS A 57 -4.41 5.73 4.15
C LYS A 57 -4.77 7.19 3.95
N SER A 58 -4.80 8.00 5.01
CA SER A 58 -5.11 9.44 4.90
C SER A 58 -4.14 10.17 3.98
N HIS A 59 -2.87 9.78 3.94
CA HIS A 59 -1.89 10.33 2.99
C HIS A 59 -2.14 9.88 1.55
N VAL A 60 -2.54 8.62 1.33
CA VAL A 60 -2.87 8.08 0.00
C VAL A 60 -4.18 8.64 -0.55
N PHE A 61 -5.15 8.92 0.33
CA PHE A 61 -6.48 9.44 -0.02
C PHE A 61 -6.60 10.96 0.14
N LYS A 62 -5.49 11.68 0.36
CA LYS A 62 -5.54 13.13 0.58
C LYS A 62 -6.12 13.83 -0.66
N ASP A 63 -6.97 14.84 -0.41
CA ASP A 63 -7.81 15.59 -1.37
C ASP A 63 -7.48 15.43 -2.86
N GLY A 64 -8.43 14.90 -3.62
CA GLY A 64 -8.38 14.78 -5.08
C GLY A 64 -7.65 13.56 -5.62
N GLN A 65 -7.01 12.75 -4.77
CA GLN A 65 -6.27 11.58 -5.21
C GLN A 65 -7.13 10.30 -5.32
N SER A 66 -7.12 9.66 -6.49
CA SER A 66 -7.85 8.41 -6.79
C SER A 66 -7.20 7.16 -6.19
N GLY A 67 -6.79 7.22 -4.93
CA GLY A 67 -6.27 6.07 -4.21
C GLY A 67 -7.35 4.99 -4.00
N ALA A 68 -6.95 3.75 -3.77
CA ALA A 68 -7.81 2.64 -3.36
C ALA A 68 -7.13 1.83 -2.23
N ALA A 69 -7.95 1.30 -1.32
CA ALA A 69 -7.51 0.30 -0.35
C ALA A 69 -8.11 -1.05 -0.75
N HIS A 70 -7.25 -2.06 -0.85
CA HIS A 70 -7.62 -3.42 -1.19
C HIS A 70 -7.92 -4.23 0.07
N PRO A 71 -8.62 -5.37 -0.04
CA PRO A 71 -8.90 -6.25 1.09
C PRO A 71 -7.64 -6.66 1.86
N ILE A 72 -7.79 -6.81 3.18
CA ILE A 72 -6.72 -7.27 4.05
C ILE A 72 -6.52 -8.77 3.83
N TYR A 73 -5.30 -9.17 3.50
CA TYR A 73 -4.95 -10.58 3.30
C TYR A 73 -3.91 -11.05 4.31
N THR A 74 -3.73 -12.37 4.41
CA THR A 74 -2.72 -12.99 5.30
C THR A 74 -1.59 -13.55 4.46
N HIS A 75 -0.35 -13.23 4.82
CA HIS A 75 0.84 -13.80 4.20
C HIS A 75 1.91 -13.99 5.28
N GLU A 76 2.51 -15.18 5.33
CA GLU A 76 3.50 -15.59 6.36
C GLU A 76 3.08 -15.30 7.80
N GLY A 77 1.80 -15.58 8.13
CA GLY A 77 1.26 -15.36 9.48
C GLY A 77 1.02 -13.89 9.87
N ARG A 78 1.29 -12.94 8.96
CA ARG A 78 1.04 -11.50 9.15
C ARG A 78 -0.16 -11.06 8.34
N LYS A 79 -0.90 -10.07 8.84
CA LYS A 79 -1.94 -9.39 8.06
C LYS A 79 -1.29 -8.30 7.24
N TRP A 80 -1.75 -8.12 6.01
CA TRP A 80 -1.23 -7.13 5.09
C TRP A 80 -2.36 -6.31 4.52
N ILE A 81 -2.10 -5.01 4.38
CA ILE A 81 -3.03 -4.08 3.76
C ILE A 81 -2.33 -3.54 2.52
N LEU A 82 -2.94 -3.76 1.37
CA LEU A 82 -2.50 -3.23 0.09
C LEU A 82 -3.28 -1.95 -0.22
N LEU A 83 -2.54 -0.92 -0.61
CA LEU A 83 -3.04 0.36 -1.07
C LEU A 83 -2.53 0.59 -2.48
N SER A 84 -3.31 1.28 -3.30
CA SER A 84 -2.88 1.67 -4.65
C SER A 84 -3.26 3.12 -4.90
N LEU A 85 -2.45 3.83 -5.67
CA LEU A 85 -2.73 5.19 -6.12
C LEU A 85 -2.11 5.43 -7.49
N PRO A 86 -2.59 6.41 -8.28
CA PRO A 86 -1.94 6.78 -9.54
C PRO A 86 -0.46 7.13 -9.31
N GLU A 87 0.43 6.68 -10.20
CA GLU A 87 1.88 6.90 -10.06
C GLU A 87 2.23 8.40 -9.99
N GLU A 88 1.55 9.23 -10.79
CA GLU A 88 1.70 10.68 -10.77
C GLU A 88 1.39 11.26 -9.38
N HIS A 89 0.35 10.76 -8.73
CA HIS A 89 -0.03 11.20 -7.38
C HIS A 89 1.00 10.75 -6.35
N TYR A 90 1.55 9.54 -6.48
CA TYR A 90 2.63 9.08 -5.62
C TYR A 90 3.87 9.98 -5.75
N ARG A 91 4.33 10.27 -6.97
CA ARG A 91 5.50 11.13 -7.23
C ARG A 91 5.34 12.55 -6.67
N ASN A 92 4.11 13.07 -6.70
CA ASN A 92 3.78 14.38 -6.14
C ASN A 92 3.48 14.35 -4.62
N SER A 93 3.44 13.17 -4.01
CA SER A 93 3.17 13.02 -2.57
C SER A 93 4.44 13.07 -1.72
N ALA A 94 4.28 13.43 -0.45
CA ALA A 94 5.35 13.33 0.55
C ALA A 94 5.84 11.88 0.81
N LEU A 95 5.20 10.87 0.18
CA LEU A 95 5.61 9.47 0.24
C LEU A 95 6.73 9.14 -0.75
N ALA A 96 6.91 9.92 -1.81
CA ALA A 96 8.03 9.76 -2.75
C ALA A 96 9.33 10.42 -2.27
N ALA A 97 9.20 11.47 -1.44
CA ALA A 97 10.31 12.24 -0.86
C ALA A 97 11.15 11.46 0.17
#